data_AF-A0A8T5P0N0-F1
#
_entry.id   AF-A0A8T5P0N0-F1
#
_cell.length_a   1.000
_cell.length_b   1.000
_cell.length_c   1.000
_cell.angle_alpha   90.00
_cell.angle_beta   90.00
_cell.angle_gamma   90.00
#
_symmetry.space_group_name_H-M   'P 1'
#
loop_
_entity.id
_entity.type
_entity.pdbx_description
1 polymer ?
#
loop_
_entity_poly.entity_id
_entity_poly.type
_entity_poly.pdbx_seq_one_letter_code
_entity_poly.pdbx_strand_id
1 'polypeptide(L)'
;MMNLLVFLVLLFGLFGVVSSQYIMQYREAYYLWIKYIVYNKGNNTDPEEKKETCSKLESYSREICELANMIFLLFILISITFFMVVIAIEINIPLMKSPSPELNILYSTEILAFILYISLYIILSFLKIGLISPVSKTSAIDEKIFKVWYYFECHECKDEFFKKYPEPHRLYEIVAEKLDNNEIKASQDLMELVKPLRKKKNDAQA
;
A
#
# COMPACT_ATOMS: atom_id res chain seq x y z
N MET A 1 9.04 20.91 -24.58
CA MET A 1 7.65 20.92 -24.05
C MET A 1 6.89 19.63 -24.37
N MET A 2 6.83 19.17 -25.64
CA MET A 2 6.10 17.95 -26.02
C MET A 2 6.58 16.67 -25.30
N ASN A 3 7.90 16.46 -25.18
CA ASN A 3 8.46 15.28 -24.50
C ASN A 3 8.11 15.21 -23.00
N LEU A 4 8.08 16.36 -22.31
CA LEU A 4 7.70 16.44 -20.90
C LEU A 4 6.21 16.12 -20.71
N LEU A 5 5.36 16.63 -21.60
CA LEU A 5 3.92 16.38 -21.57
C LEU A 5 3.63 14.89 -21.82
N VAL A 6 4.28 14.28 -22.81
CA VAL A 6 4.17 12.84 -23.08
C VAL A 6 4.64 12.03 -21.86
N PHE A 7 5.76 12.40 -21.25
CA PHE A 7 6.26 11.75 -20.03
C PHE A 7 5.25 11.84 -18.88
N LEU A 8 4.68 13.02 -18.62
CA LEU A 8 3.65 13.21 -17.59
C LEU A 8 2.41 12.38 -17.87
N VAL A 9 1.91 12.34 -19.11
CA VAL A 9 0.75 11.52 -19.49
C VAL A 9 1.01 10.04 -19.24
N LEU A 10 2.20 9.53 -19.60
CA LEU A 10 2.58 8.14 -19.33
C LEU A 10 2.68 7.86 -17.82
N LEU A 11 3.26 8.77 -17.05
CA LEU A 11 3.43 8.63 -15.60
C LEU A 11 2.07 8.62 -14.88
N PHE A 12 1.17 9.55 -15.21
CA PHE A 12 -0.19 9.58 -14.67
C PHE A 12 -1.03 8.37 -15.13
N GLY A 13 -0.85 7.92 -16.38
CA GLY A 13 -1.49 6.71 -16.88
C GLY A 13 -1.07 5.47 -16.08
N LEU A 14 0.24 5.30 -15.86
CA LEU A 14 0.79 4.22 -15.05
C LEU A 14 0.28 4.28 -13.60
N PHE A 15 0.27 5.47 -12.99
CA PHE A 15 -0.31 5.68 -11.67
C PHE A 15 -1.78 5.26 -11.59
N GLY A 16 -2.58 5.62 -12.60
CA GLY A 16 -3.98 5.21 -12.70
C GLY A 16 -4.16 3.70 -12.78
N VAL A 17 -3.36 3.01 -13.60
CA VAL A 17 -3.41 1.55 -13.75
C VAL A 17 -3.09 0.85 -12.43
N VAL A 18 -1.97 1.22 -11.78
CA VAL A 18 -1.55 0.61 -10.51
C VAL A 18 -2.57 0.90 -9.40
N SER A 19 -3.09 2.13 -9.33
CA SER A 19 -4.12 2.50 -8.36
C SER A 19 -5.41 1.72 -8.57
N SER A 20 -5.81 1.47 -9.83
CA SER A 20 -6.99 0.68 -10.15
C SER A 20 -6.83 -0.78 -9.70
N GLN A 21 -5.66 -1.39 -9.92
CA GLN A 21 -5.36 -2.74 -9.45
C GLN A 21 -5.40 -2.81 -7.92
N TYR A 22 -4.81 -1.81 -7.24
CA TYR A 22 -4.85 -1.72 -5.77
C TYR A 22 -6.29 -1.69 -5.24
N ILE A 23 -7.17 -0.89 -5.84
CA ILE A 23 -8.58 -0.81 -5.45
C ILE A 23 -9.31 -2.14 -5.67
N MET A 24 -9.02 -2.82 -6.78
CA MET A 24 -9.62 -4.13 -7.09
C MET A 24 -9.26 -5.15 -6.02
N GLN A 25 -7.97 -5.30 -5.69
CA GLN A 25 -7.53 -6.21 -4.64
C GLN A 25 -8.09 -5.84 -3.25
N TYR A 26 -8.14 -4.54 -2.95
CA TYR A 26 -8.78 -4.05 -1.72
C TYR A 26 -10.26 -4.48 -1.64
N ARG A 27 -11.01 -4.40 -2.73
CA ARG A 27 -12.43 -4.78 -2.76
C ARG A 27 -12.62 -6.27 -2.56
N GLU A 28 -11.79 -7.10 -3.17
CA GLU A 28 -11.86 -8.56 -3.02
C GLU A 28 -11.55 -8.99 -1.58
N ALA A 29 -10.48 -8.46 -0.99
CA ALA A 29 -10.15 -8.67 0.42
C ALA A 29 -11.29 -8.19 1.35
N TYR A 30 -11.90 -7.04 1.04
CA TYR A 30 -13.03 -6.51 1.79
C TYR A 30 -14.28 -7.41 1.70
N TYR A 31 -14.55 -7.96 0.52
CA TYR A 31 -15.63 -8.91 0.29
C TYR A 31 -15.44 -10.19 1.13
N LEU A 32 -14.23 -10.76 1.15
CA LEU A 32 -13.93 -11.92 2.00
C LEU A 32 -14.14 -11.63 3.48
N TRP A 33 -13.73 -10.45 3.93
CA TRP A 33 -13.97 -10.01 5.31
C TRP A 33 -15.47 -9.92 5.63
N ILE A 34 -16.28 -9.33 4.75
CA ILE A 34 -17.73 -9.29 4.91
C ILE A 34 -18.30 -10.72 4.96
N LYS A 35 -17.93 -11.57 4.00
CA LYS A 35 -18.44 -12.94 3.89
C LYS A 35 -18.18 -13.72 5.19
N TYR A 36 -16.93 -13.76 5.65
CA TYR A 36 -16.54 -14.68 6.73
C TYR A 36 -16.63 -14.08 8.14
N ILE A 37 -16.38 -12.79 8.32
CA ILE A 37 -16.36 -12.17 9.65
C ILE A 37 -17.70 -11.53 10.00
N VAL A 38 -18.35 -10.87 9.04
CA VAL A 38 -19.61 -10.15 9.29
C VAL A 38 -20.81 -11.09 9.22
N TYR A 39 -20.91 -11.93 8.18
CA TYR A 39 -22.12 -12.72 7.93
C TYR A 39 -21.99 -14.23 8.24
N ASN A 40 -20.81 -14.83 8.16
CA ASN A 40 -20.64 -16.29 8.29
C ASN A 40 -20.00 -16.73 9.62
N LYS A 41 -20.49 -16.21 10.75
CA LYS A 41 -19.96 -16.54 12.06
C LYS A 41 -20.61 -17.82 12.62
N GLY A 42 -20.26 -18.99 12.09
CA GLY A 42 -20.69 -20.27 12.68
C GLY A 42 -20.76 -21.52 11.79
N ASN A 43 -20.52 -21.43 10.48
CA ASN A 43 -20.52 -22.63 9.64
C ASN A 43 -19.14 -23.30 9.63
N ASN A 44 -19.13 -24.62 9.88
CA ASN A 44 -17.98 -25.47 9.61
C ASN A 44 -17.65 -25.34 8.11
N THR A 45 -16.59 -24.60 7.83
CA THR A 45 -16.10 -24.40 6.47
C THR A 45 -15.35 -25.67 6.06
N ASP A 46 -15.61 -26.16 4.84
CA ASP A 46 -14.90 -27.32 4.30
C ASP A 46 -13.37 -27.09 4.37
N PRO A 47 -12.57 -28.07 4.84
CA PRO A 47 -11.12 -27.99 4.81
C PRO A 47 -10.53 -27.54 3.47
N GLU A 48 -11.14 -27.92 2.34
CA GLU A 48 -10.68 -27.52 1.02
C GLU A 48 -10.97 -26.03 0.73
N GLU A 49 -12.18 -25.55 1.07
CA GLU A 49 -12.55 -24.12 0.98
C GLU A 49 -11.68 -23.26 1.92
N LYS A 50 -11.35 -23.77 3.11
CA LYS A 50 -10.43 -23.14 4.07
C LYS A 50 -9.06 -22.93 3.43
N LYS A 51 -8.47 -23.98 2.84
CA LYS A 51 -7.14 -23.91 2.22
C LYS A 51 -7.11 -22.94 1.04
N GLU A 52 -8.13 -22.98 0.18
CA GLU A 52 -8.25 -22.06 -0.95
C GLU A 52 -8.37 -20.60 -0.49
N THR A 53 -9.20 -20.35 0.52
CA THR A 53 -9.40 -19.00 1.09
C THR A 53 -8.11 -18.47 1.71
N CYS A 54 -7.38 -19.30 2.45
CA CYS A 54 -6.08 -18.94 3.02
C CYS A 54 -5.07 -18.57 1.94
N SER A 55 -4.96 -19.39 0.88
CA SER A 55 -4.08 -19.09 -0.26
C SER A 55 -4.44 -17.77 -0.94
N LYS A 56 -5.73 -17.48 -1.12
CA LYS A 56 -6.20 -16.22 -1.71
C LYS A 56 -5.86 -15.02 -0.84
N LEU A 57 -6.11 -15.09 0.47
CA LEU A 57 -5.80 -14.00 1.41
C LEU A 57 -4.31 -13.66 1.46
N GLU A 58 -3.46 -14.68 1.43
CA GLU A 58 -2.01 -14.49 1.40
C GLU A 58 -1.54 -13.85 0.10
N SER A 59 -2.10 -14.26 -1.04
CA SER A 59 -1.85 -13.60 -2.33
C SER A 59 -2.28 -12.14 -2.30
N TYR A 60 -3.49 -11.84 -1.81
CA TYR A 60 -3.99 -10.48 -1.72
C TYR A 60 -3.14 -9.61 -0.80
N SER A 61 -2.72 -10.12 0.36
CA SER A 61 -1.84 -9.37 1.26
C SER A 61 -0.50 -9.02 0.59
N ARG A 62 0.10 -9.96 -0.15
CA ARG A 62 1.33 -9.69 -0.91
C ARG A 62 1.10 -8.67 -2.01
N GLU A 63 0.10 -8.88 -2.85
CA GLU A 63 -0.21 -8.01 -3.99
C GLU A 63 -0.57 -6.59 -3.54
N ILE A 64 -1.36 -6.42 -2.49
CA ILE A 64 -1.69 -5.11 -1.92
C ILE A 64 -0.43 -4.39 -1.44
N CYS A 65 0.50 -5.12 -0.80
CA CYS A 65 1.78 -4.56 -0.35
C CYS A 65 2.67 -4.13 -1.52
N GLU A 66 2.81 -4.98 -2.54
CA GLU A 66 3.57 -4.67 -3.76
C GLU A 66 2.97 -3.47 -4.50
N LEU A 67 1.66 -3.44 -4.69
CA LEU A 67 0.96 -2.32 -5.32
C LEU A 67 1.09 -1.03 -4.52
N ALA A 68 1.00 -1.09 -3.19
CA ALA A 68 1.24 0.07 -2.33
C ALA A 68 2.66 0.62 -2.47
N ASN A 69 3.67 -0.26 -2.53
CA ASN A 69 5.06 0.11 -2.77
C ASN A 69 5.25 0.75 -4.17
N MET A 70 4.60 0.20 -5.20
CA MET A 70 4.62 0.79 -6.55
C MET A 70 3.96 2.18 -6.56
N ILE A 71 2.81 2.35 -5.90
CA ILE A 71 2.14 3.65 -5.77
C ILE A 71 3.04 4.65 -5.05
N PHE A 72 3.73 4.23 -3.99
CA PHE A 72 4.69 5.07 -3.27
C PHE A 72 5.87 5.49 -4.15
N LEU A 73 6.44 4.57 -4.91
CA LEU A 73 7.53 4.89 -5.85
C LEU A 73 7.07 5.86 -6.95
N LEU A 74 5.87 5.65 -7.50
CA LEU A 74 5.28 6.56 -8.49
C LEU A 74 5.03 7.94 -7.89
N PHE A 75 4.55 8.00 -6.65
CA PHE A 75 4.37 9.27 -5.94
C PHE A 75 5.69 10.03 -5.80
N ILE A 76 6.77 9.36 -5.37
CA ILE A 76 8.11 9.98 -5.29
C ILE A 76 8.56 10.52 -6.66
N LEU A 77 8.39 9.73 -7.74
CA LEU A 77 8.75 10.15 -9.09
C LEU A 77 7.95 11.38 -9.54
N ILE A 78 6.65 11.42 -9.25
CA ILE A 78 5.81 12.58 -9.57
C ILE A 78 6.25 13.79 -8.74
N SER A 79 6.55 13.64 -7.45
CA SER A 79 7.07 14.72 -6.61
C SER A 79 8.38 15.29 -7.14
N ILE A 80 9.35 14.44 -7.49
CA ILE A 80 10.63 14.88 -8.08
C ILE A 80 10.38 15.64 -9.38
N THR A 81 9.52 15.10 -10.25
CA THR A 81 9.19 15.75 -11.54
C THR A 81 8.53 17.11 -11.32
N PHE A 82 7.61 17.21 -10.37
CA PHE A 82 6.96 18.46 -9.99
C PHE A 82 7.98 19.51 -9.53
N PHE A 83 8.90 19.15 -8.62
CA PHE A 83 9.95 20.07 -8.16
C PHE A 83 10.86 20.54 -9.30
N MET A 84 11.27 19.62 -10.18
CA MET A 84 12.11 19.97 -11.34
C MET A 84 11.40 20.95 -12.28
N VAL A 85 10.09 20.79 -12.49
CA VAL A 85 9.27 21.71 -13.30
C VAL A 85 9.19 23.09 -12.64
N VAL A 86 8.88 23.16 -11.34
CA VAL A 86 8.79 24.44 -10.62
C VAL A 86 10.14 25.18 -10.64
N ILE A 87 11.24 24.49 -10.32
CA ILE A 87 12.59 25.08 -10.36
C ILE A 87 12.94 25.59 -11.77
N ALA A 88 12.61 24.81 -12.80
CA ALA A 88 12.84 25.24 -14.18
C ALA A 88 12.03 26.49 -14.53
N ILE A 89 10.78 26.59 -14.07
CA ILE A 89 9.95 27.79 -14.28
C ILE A 89 10.56 28.99 -13.56
N GLU A 90 10.91 28.85 -12.28
CA GLU A 90 11.49 29.93 -11.47
C GLU A 90 12.80 30.49 -12.06
N ILE A 91 13.67 29.63 -12.59
CA ILE A 91 14.92 30.05 -13.24
C ILE A 91 14.64 30.82 -14.55
N ASN A 92 13.60 30.45 -15.29
CA ASN A 92 13.29 31.03 -16.60
C ASN A 92 12.47 32.34 -16.53
N ILE A 93 11.64 32.53 -15.50
CA ILE A 93 10.85 33.76 -15.30
C ILE A 93 11.70 35.06 -15.36
N PRO A 94 12.83 35.21 -14.62
CA PRO A 94 13.61 36.44 -14.62
C PRO A 94 14.34 36.70 -15.95
N LEU A 95 14.48 35.68 -16.80
CA LEU A 95 15.09 35.80 -18.12
C LEU A 95 14.11 36.37 -19.17
N MET A 96 12.81 36.46 -18.84
CA MET A 96 11.78 36.95 -19.76
C MET A 96 11.51 38.43 -19.58
N LYS A 97 11.34 39.14 -20.71
CA LYS A 97 10.89 40.54 -20.70
C LYS A 97 9.38 40.58 -20.41
N SER A 98 9.01 41.41 -19.44
CA SER A 98 7.61 41.69 -19.10
C SER A 98 7.11 42.93 -19.86
N PRO A 99 5.87 42.93 -20.38
CA PRO A 99 4.95 41.80 -20.51
C PRO A 99 5.19 41.02 -21.81
N SER A 100 5.13 39.68 -21.74
CA SER A 100 5.17 38.80 -22.91
C SER A 100 4.13 37.68 -22.77
N PRO A 101 3.51 37.22 -23.89
CA PRO A 101 2.59 36.09 -23.87
C PRO A 101 3.24 34.80 -23.35
N GLU A 102 4.55 34.67 -23.51
CA GLU A 102 5.36 33.55 -23.02
C GLU A 102 5.37 33.48 -21.48
N LEU A 103 5.41 34.63 -20.80
CA LEU A 103 5.34 34.72 -19.34
C LEU A 103 3.98 34.23 -18.81
N ASN A 104 2.89 34.56 -19.50
CA ASN A 104 1.54 34.08 -19.14
C ASN A 104 1.42 32.55 -19.28
N ILE A 105 2.07 31.97 -20.30
CA ILE A 105 2.09 30.51 -20.51
C ILE A 105 2.85 29.82 -19.37
N LEU A 106 3.98 30.37 -18.91
CA LEU A 106 4.74 29.83 -17.79
C LEU A 106 3.94 29.85 -16.49
N TYR A 107 3.33 30.98 -16.13
CA TYR A 107 2.47 31.06 -14.94
C TYR A 107 1.28 30.10 -15.00
N SER A 108 0.63 29.99 -16.17
CA SER A 108 -0.46 29.03 -16.35
C SER A 108 0.00 27.58 -16.19
N THR A 109 1.22 27.27 -16.67
CA THR A 109 1.83 25.94 -16.52
C THR A 109 2.17 25.64 -15.07
N GLU A 110 2.70 26.62 -14.34
CA GLU A 110 3.00 26.52 -12.91
C GLU A 110 1.73 26.21 -12.12
N ILE A 111 0.67 27.02 -12.30
CA ILE A 111 -0.62 26.81 -11.63
C ILE A 111 -1.18 25.41 -11.94
N LEU A 112 -1.11 24.97 -13.20
CA LEU A 112 -1.57 23.64 -13.59
C LEU A 112 -0.77 22.54 -12.88
N ALA A 113 0.55 22.68 -12.79
CA ALA A 113 1.40 21.71 -12.08
C ALA A 113 1.01 21.61 -10.60
N PHE A 114 0.74 22.74 -9.93
CA PHE A 114 0.27 22.76 -8.54
C PHE A 114 -1.09 22.09 -8.38
N ILE A 115 -2.06 22.38 -9.27
CA ILE A 115 -3.39 21.75 -9.24
C ILE A 115 -3.27 20.24 -9.39
N LEU A 116 -2.46 19.76 -10.35
CA LEU A 116 -2.24 18.32 -10.56
C LEU A 116 -1.59 17.66 -9.34
N TYR A 117 -0.60 18.31 -8.73
CA TYR A 117 0.08 17.80 -7.55
C TYR A 117 -0.86 17.71 -6.33
N ILE A 118 -1.66 18.74 -6.08
CA ILE A 118 -2.70 18.73 -5.03
C ILE A 118 -3.75 17.65 -5.31
N SER A 119 -4.20 17.51 -6.56
CA SER A 119 -5.18 16.48 -6.94
C SER A 119 -4.66 15.07 -6.65
N LEU A 120 -3.38 14.81 -6.93
CA LEU A 120 -2.73 13.54 -6.62
C LEU A 120 -2.77 13.25 -5.11
N TYR A 121 -2.42 14.23 -4.28
CA TYR A 121 -2.48 14.08 -2.83
C TYR A 121 -3.91 13.78 -2.34
N ILE A 122 -4.91 14.47 -2.89
CA ILE A 122 -6.33 14.21 -2.59
C ILE A 122 -6.71 12.78 -2.97
N ILE A 123 -6.36 12.31 -4.17
CA ILE A 123 -6.64 10.94 -4.63
C ILE A 123 -6.03 9.92 -3.66
N LEU A 124 -4.77 10.09 -3.29
CA LEU A 124 -4.08 9.18 -2.36
C LEU A 124 -4.74 9.14 -0.98
N SER A 125 -5.20 10.31 -0.49
CA SER A 125 -5.99 10.40 0.74
C SER A 125 -7.32 9.65 0.61
N PHE A 126 -8.03 9.78 -0.52
CA PHE A 126 -9.28 9.04 -0.78
C PHE A 126 -9.06 7.52 -0.85
N LEU A 127 -7.95 7.08 -1.44
CA LEU A 127 -7.56 5.67 -1.49
C LEU A 127 -7.11 5.12 -0.13
N LYS A 128 -7.05 5.97 0.91
CA LYS A 128 -6.56 5.65 2.25
C LYS A 128 -5.14 5.08 2.23
N ILE A 129 -4.33 5.44 1.23
CA ILE A 129 -2.94 5.03 1.14
C ILE A 129 -2.14 6.03 1.97
N GLY A 130 -1.75 5.61 3.18
CA GLY A 130 -0.97 6.44 4.11
C GLY A 130 0.50 6.57 3.71
N LEU A 131 0.81 7.28 2.62
CA LEU A 131 2.19 7.40 2.11
C LEU A 131 3.15 8.15 3.05
N ILE A 132 2.64 9.11 3.83
CA ILE A 132 3.47 10.00 4.67
C ILE A 132 3.72 9.41 6.08
N SER A 133 3.05 8.32 6.43
CA SER A 133 3.31 7.59 7.68
C SER A 133 3.30 6.09 7.40
N PRO A 134 4.44 5.51 6.98
CA PRO A 134 4.56 4.08 6.70
C PRO A 134 4.42 3.21 7.96
N VAL A 135 4.29 3.82 9.14
CA VAL A 135 4.37 3.12 10.43
C VAL A 135 3.06 2.43 10.82
N SER A 136 1.90 2.75 10.21
CA SER A 136 0.67 2.07 10.62
C SER A 136 -0.52 2.06 9.67
N LYS A 137 -0.53 2.75 8.51
CA LYS A 137 -1.78 3.09 7.81
C LYS A 137 -2.18 2.31 6.55
N THR A 138 -1.54 1.18 6.22
CA THR A 138 -2.25 0.08 5.54
C THR A 138 -3.19 -0.69 6.50
N SER A 139 -3.17 -0.30 7.79
CA SER A 139 -3.98 -0.78 8.92
C SER A 139 -5.37 -1.28 8.57
N ALA A 140 -6.19 -0.52 7.83
CA ALA A 140 -7.61 -0.84 7.76
C ALA A 140 -7.92 -2.04 6.86
N ILE A 141 -7.11 -2.29 5.82
CA ILE A 141 -7.26 -3.47 4.97
C ILE A 141 -6.44 -4.62 5.51
N ASP A 142 -5.22 -4.34 5.96
CA ASP A 142 -4.35 -5.30 6.63
C ASP A 142 -5.06 -5.95 7.81
N GLU A 143 -5.76 -5.16 8.65
CA GLU A 143 -6.54 -5.65 9.79
C GLU A 143 -7.72 -6.53 9.35
N LYS A 144 -8.36 -6.21 8.21
CA LYS A 144 -9.47 -7.01 7.69
C LYS A 144 -8.98 -8.33 7.13
N ILE A 145 -7.91 -8.30 6.33
CA ILE A 145 -7.25 -9.50 5.81
C ILE A 145 -6.77 -10.36 6.98
N PHE A 146 -6.08 -9.74 7.95
CA PHE A 146 -5.61 -10.39 9.16
C PHE A 146 -6.76 -11.06 9.92
N LYS A 147 -7.90 -10.39 10.10
CA LYS A 147 -9.06 -10.99 10.79
C LYS A 147 -9.55 -12.26 10.12
N VAL A 148 -9.65 -12.26 8.79
CA VAL A 148 -10.07 -13.47 8.05
C VAL A 148 -8.99 -14.55 8.11
N TRP A 149 -7.73 -14.16 7.89
CA TRP A 149 -6.58 -15.06 7.92
C TRP A 149 -6.39 -15.73 9.30
N TYR A 150 -6.59 -14.97 10.38
CA TYR A 150 -6.53 -15.47 11.75
C TYR A 150 -7.76 -16.31 12.11
N TYR A 151 -8.96 -15.91 11.66
CA TYR A 151 -10.18 -16.70 11.86
C TYR A 151 -10.07 -18.11 11.27
N PHE A 152 -9.42 -18.24 10.11
CA PHE A 152 -9.15 -19.52 9.49
C PHE A 152 -7.82 -20.15 9.93
N GLU A 153 -7.11 -19.62 10.93
CA GLU A 153 -5.84 -20.20 11.39
C GLU A 153 -4.89 -20.52 10.23
N CYS A 154 -4.83 -19.65 9.22
CA CYS A 154 -4.17 -19.95 7.95
C CYS A 154 -2.66 -20.26 8.09
N HIS A 155 -2.05 -19.83 9.19
CA HIS A 155 -0.68 -20.19 9.56
C HIS A 155 -0.49 -21.69 9.79
N GLU A 156 -1.53 -22.43 10.20
CA GLU A 156 -1.49 -23.87 10.41
C GLU A 156 -1.54 -24.64 9.08
N CYS A 157 -2.14 -24.06 8.04
CA CYS A 157 -2.27 -24.69 6.73
C CYS A 157 -0.96 -24.75 5.93
N LYS A 158 0.14 -24.18 6.44
CA LYS A 158 1.43 -24.16 5.77
C LYS A 158 2.28 -25.39 6.05
N ASP A 159 2.97 -25.85 5.00
CA ASP A 159 4.01 -26.86 5.14
C ASP A 159 5.17 -26.32 6.01
N GLU A 160 5.83 -27.23 6.73
CA GLU A 160 6.91 -26.89 7.67
C GLU A 160 8.04 -26.08 7.04
N PHE A 161 8.33 -26.33 5.76
CA PHE A 161 9.35 -25.57 5.01
C PHE A 161 9.04 -24.07 4.95
N PHE A 162 7.77 -23.71 4.70
CA PHE A 162 7.34 -22.32 4.57
C PHE A 162 7.09 -21.64 5.93
N LYS A 163 6.99 -22.40 7.02
CA LYS A 163 6.97 -21.84 8.39
C LYS A 163 8.29 -21.17 8.76
N LYS A 164 9.41 -21.61 8.16
CA LYS A 164 10.74 -21.02 8.37
C LYS A 164 10.91 -19.65 7.69
N TYR A 165 10.15 -19.40 6.62
CA TYR A 165 10.16 -18.16 5.84
C TYR A 165 8.73 -17.66 5.67
N PRO A 166 8.14 -17.07 6.72
CA PRO A 166 6.73 -16.73 6.74
C PRO A 166 6.41 -15.57 5.79
N GLU A 167 5.82 -15.89 4.64
CA GLU A 167 5.21 -14.94 3.70
C GLU A 167 3.70 -15.03 3.72
N PRO A 168 2.92 -13.94 3.62
CA PRO A 168 3.38 -12.57 3.47
C PRO A 168 3.82 -12.00 4.82
N HIS A 169 5.01 -11.38 4.82
CA HIS A 169 5.69 -10.89 6.03
C HIS A 169 4.79 -9.98 6.88
N ARG A 170 3.96 -9.16 6.23
CA ARG A 170 3.06 -8.19 6.89
C ARG A 170 2.04 -8.85 7.83
N LEU A 171 1.46 -9.98 7.47
CA LEU A 171 0.48 -10.66 8.35
C LEU A 171 1.15 -11.15 9.63
N TYR A 172 2.38 -11.64 9.54
CA TYR A 172 3.15 -12.10 10.68
C TYR A 172 3.71 -10.96 11.54
N GLU A 173 4.02 -9.81 10.94
CA GLU A 173 4.26 -8.57 11.70
C GLU A 173 3.04 -8.18 12.53
N ILE A 174 1.83 -8.23 11.95
CA ILE A 174 0.59 -7.93 12.68
C ILE A 174 0.36 -8.94 13.81
N VAL A 175 0.67 -10.24 13.61
CA VAL A 175 0.67 -11.23 14.70
C VAL A 175 1.61 -10.78 15.81
N ALA A 176 2.85 -10.39 15.49
CA ALA A 176 3.84 -9.98 16.47
C ALA A 176 3.38 -8.72 17.24
N GLU A 177 2.89 -7.70 16.54
CA GLU A 177 2.34 -6.46 17.10
C GLU A 177 1.17 -6.75 18.06
N LYS A 178 0.22 -7.60 17.63
CA LYS A 178 -0.95 -7.95 18.44
C LYS A 178 -0.60 -8.84 19.64
N LEU A 179 0.42 -9.69 19.53
CA LEU A 179 0.96 -10.45 20.67
C LEU A 179 1.67 -9.52 21.66
N ASP A 180 2.46 -8.55 21.18
CA ASP A 180 3.12 -7.55 22.04
C ASP A 180 2.09 -6.72 22.82
N ASN A 181 0.95 -6.39 22.19
CA ASN A 181 -0.14 -5.61 22.77
C ASN A 181 -1.17 -6.43 23.58
N ASN A 182 -1.01 -7.76 23.69
CA ASN A 182 -1.98 -8.68 24.32
C ASN A 182 -3.39 -8.66 23.68
N GLU A 183 -3.50 -8.35 22.39
CA GLU A 183 -4.77 -8.35 21.65
C GLU A 183 -5.23 -9.75 21.22
N ILE A 184 -4.29 -10.69 21.09
CA ILE A 184 -4.53 -12.09 20.73
C ILE A 184 -3.88 -13.03 21.74
N LYS A 185 -4.45 -14.24 21.92
CA LYS A 185 -3.90 -15.24 22.84
C LYS A 185 -2.60 -15.79 22.28
N ALA A 186 -1.55 -15.75 23.09
CA ALA A 186 -0.27 -16.34 22.72
C ALA A 186 -0.32 -17.86 22.81
N SER A 187 -0.29 -18.55 21.67
CA SER A 187 0.03 -19.98 21.61
C SER A 187 1.53 -20.17 21.45
N GLN A 188 2.06 -21.33 21.87
CA GLN A 188 3.47 -21.65 21.74
C GLN A 188 3.91 -21.62 20.26
N ASP A 189 3.07 -22.15 19.36
CA ASP A 189 3.32 -22.17 17.92
C ASP A 189 3.38 -20.76 17.32
N LEU A 190 2.47 -19.86 17.73
CA LEU A 190 2.50 -18.46 17.29
C LEU A 190 3.75 -17.73 17.78
N MET A 191 4.15 -17.94 19.04
CA MET A 191 5.36 -17.34 19.59
C MET A 191 6.62 -17.79 18.85
N GLU A 192 6.73 -19.07 18.50
CA GLU A 192 7.85 -19.61 17.73
C GLU A 192 7.89 -19.03 16.32
N LEU A 193 6.72 -18.87 15.69
CA LEU A 193 6.57 -18.34 14.34
C LEU A 193 7.03 -16.87 14.23
N VAL A 194 6.76 -16.03 15.24
CA VAL A 194 7.17 -14.61 15.24
C VAL A 194 8.53 -14.35 15.89
N LYS A 195 9.16 -15.35 16.52
CA LYS A 195 10.46 -15.21 17.19
C LYS A 195 11.56 -14.61 16.29
N PRO A 196 11.71 -15.00 15.01
CA PRO A 196 12.71 -14.39 14.12
C PRO A 196 12.44 -12.89 13.87
N LEU A 197 11.17 -12.50 13.78
CA LEU A 197 10.75 -11.12 13.54
C LEU A 197 11.05 -10.22 14.73
N ARG A 198 10.76 -10.70 15.96
CA ARG A 198 11.07 -9.98 17.20
C ARG A 198 12.57 -9.79 17.40
N LYS A 199 13.38 -10.81 17.10
CA LYS A 199 14.84 -10.71 17.21
C LYS A 199 15.39 -9.59 16.30
N LYS A 200 14.95 -9.55 15.04
CA LYS A 200 15.36 -8.52 14.08
C LYS A 200 14.96 -7.10 14.51
N LYS A 201 13.80 -6.94 15.15
CA LYS A 201 13.34 -5.65 15.69
C LYS A 201 14.20 -5.16 16.85
N ASN A 202 14.59 -6.05 17.75
CA ASN A 202 15.46 -5.72 18.89
C ASN A 202 16.89 -5.37 18.42
N ASP A 203 17.41 -6.10 17.43
CA ASP A 203 18.73 -5.84 16.85
C ASP A 203 18.79 -4.50 16.08
N ALA A 204 17.65 -4.00 15.59
CA ALA A 204 17.55 -2.70 14.90
C ALA A 204 17.36 -1.50 15.85
N GLN A 205 17.10 -1.75 17.14
CA GLN A 205 16.89 -0.73 18.17
C GLN A 205 18.08 -0.60 19.15
N ALA A 206 19.05 -1.52 19.07
CA ALA A 206 20.29 -1.51 19.85
C ALA A 206 21.41 -0.80 19.08
#